data_AF-W4P9K6-F1
#
_entry.id   AF-W4P9K6-F1
#
_cell.length_a   1.000
_cell.length_b   1.000
_cell.length_c   1.000
_cell.angle_alpha   90.00
_cell.angle_beta   90.00
_cell.angle_gamma   90.00
#
_symmetry.space_group_name_H-M   'P 1'
#
loop_
_entity.id
_entity.type
_entity.pdbx_description
1 polymer ?
#
loop_
_entity_poly.entity_id
_entity_poly.type
_entity_poly.pdbx_seq_one_letter_code
_entity_poly.pdbx_strand_id
1 'polypeptide(L)' 'MSTTRRKFSTEFKVKVVLESLKERETLESLAKKYELLPTQISAWKARHFKISVKYSVPTNSSQKKNRLILKSFIGKSVN' A
#
# COMPACT_ATOMS: atom_id res chain seq x y z
N MET A 1 -10.52 15.09 21.50
CA MET A 1 -9.19 14.48 21.73
C MET A 1 -8.58 14.08 20.39
N SER A 2 -7.56 14.80 19.91
CA SER A 2 -6.88 14.45 18.66
C SER A 2 -5.93 13.28 18.90
N THR A 3 -6.30 12.08 18.46
CA THR A 3 -5.45 10.90 18.55
C THR A 3 -4.24 11.07 17.62
N THR A 4 -3.09 11.45 18.17
CA THR A 4 -1.83 11.54 17.44
C THR A 4 -1.48 10.15 16.90
N ARG A 5 -1.64 9.95 15.58
CA ARG A 5 -1.31 8.68 14.93
C ARG A 5 0.20 8.46 15.04
N ARG A 6 0.61 7.41 15.76
CA ARG A 6 2.00 6.93 15.78
C ARG A 6 2.46 6.67 14.34
N LYS A 7 3.50 7.36 13.89
CA LYS A 7 4.09 7.18 12.57
C LYS A 7 5.15 6.08 12.64
N PHE A 8 4.90 4.97 11.96
CA PHE A 8 5.88 3.89 11.82
C PHE A 8 6.63 4.03 10.50
N SER A 9 7.96 3.89 10.54
CA SER A 9 8.82 3.83 9.35
C SER A 9 8.43 2.64 8.47
N THR A 10 8.68 2.74 7.17
CA THR A 10 8.45 1.66 6.21
C THR A 10 9.29 0.44 6.54
N GLU A 11 10.54 0.62 6.95
CA GLU A 11 11.45 -0.46 7.34
C GLU A 11 10.90 -1.27 8.52
N PHE A 12 10.35 -0.57 9.52
CA PHE A 12 9.73 -1.21 10.67
C PHE A 12 8.52 -2.06 10.27
N LYS A 13 7.64 -1.52 9.41
CA LYS A 13 6.47 -2.27 8.91
C LYS A 13 6.90 -3.52 8.15
N VAL A 14 7.94 -3.43 7.32
CA VAL A 14 8.47 -4.58 6.57
C VAL A 14 9.04 -5.61 7.53
N LYS A 15 9.83 -5.21 8.53
CA LYS A 15 10.36 -6.11 9.56
C LYS A 15 9.25 -6.88 10.28
N VAL A 16 8.20 -6.17 10.72
CA VAL A 16 7.04 -6.79 11.41
C VAL A 16 6.29 -7.75 10.47
N VAL A 17 6.11 -7.39 9.20
CA VAL A 17 5.47 -8.28 8.22
C VAL A 17 6.32 -9.54 7.98
N LEU A 18 7.64 -9.41 7.83
CA LEU A 18 8.54 -10.55 7.65
C LEU A 18 8.55 -11.48 8.87
N GLU A 19 8.59 -10.93 10.09
CA GLU A 19 8.45 -11.71 11.33
C GLU A 19 7.11 -12.47 11.35
N SER A 20 6.02 -11.81 10.94
CA SER A 20 4.69 -12.43 10.86
C SER A 20 4.52 -13.50 9.77
N LEU A 21 5.47 -13.56 8.81
CA LEU A 21 5.50 -14.59 7.76
C LEU A 21 6.42 -15.76 8.14
N LYS A 22 7.33 -15.57 9.10
CA LYS A 22 8.19 -16.64 9.62
C LYS A 22 7.45 -17.59 10.56
N GLU A 23 6.20 -17.29 10.94
CA GLU A 23 5.32 -18.09 11.81
C GLU A 23 5.94 -18.55 13.15
N ARG A 24 7.00 -17.87 13.61
CA ARG A 24 7.67 -18.16 14.88
C ARG A 24 6.82 -17.77 16.08
N GLU A 25 5.99 -16.74 15.92
CA GLU A 25 5.13 -16.18 16.96
C GLU A 25 3.74 -15.88 16.38
N THR A 26 2.69 -16.02 17.20
CA THR A 26 1.33 -15.66 16.78
C THR A 26 1.20 -14.15 16.61
N LEU A 27 0.23 -13.72 15.79
CA LEU A 27 -0.06 -12.29 15.58
C LEU A 27 -0.30 -11.54 16.90
N GLU A 28 -0.89 -12.23 17.89
CA GLU A 28 -1.16 -11.69 19.22
C GLU A 28 0.10 -11.50 20.06
N SER A 29 1.04 -12.46 20.02
CA SER A 29 2.34 -12.31 20.69
C SER A 29 3.16 -11.19 20.06
N LEU A 30 3.16 -11.14 18.73
CA LEU A 30 3.86 -10.09 17.97
C LEU A 30 3.26 -8.70 18.25
N ALA A 31 1.92 -8.62 18.31
CA ALA A 31 1.18 -7.42 18.68
C ALA A 31 1.59 -6.92 20.08
N LYS A 32 1.68 -7.82 21.06
CA LYS A 32 2.15 -7.46 22.42
C LYS A 32 3.61 -7.00 22.42
N LYS A 33 4.50 -7.71 21.73
CA LYS A 33 5.94 -7.41 21.68
C LYS A 33 6.26 -6.04 21.07
N TYR A 34 5.50 -5.63 20.06
CA TYR A 34 5.70 -4.36 19.37
C TYR A 34 4.70 -3.28 19.80
N GLU A 35 3.86 -3.54 20.81
CA GLU A 35 2.78 -2.66 21.26
C GLU A 35 1.85 -2.20 20.11
N LEU A 36 1.54 -3.13 19.22
CA LEU A 36 0.68 -2.94 18.06
C LEU A 36 -0.66 -3.62 18.26
N LEU A 37 -1.67 -3.20 17.51
CA LEU A 37 -2.91 -3.94 17.41
C LEU A 37 -2.75 -5.05 16.35
N PRO A 38 -3.28 -6.27 16.58
CA PRO A 38 -3.19 -7.37 15.59
C PRO A 38 -3.81 -6.99 14.24
N THR A 39 -4.88 -6.18 14.25
CA THR A 39 -5.51 -5.62 13.05
C THR A 39 -4.55 -4.77 12.21
N GLN A 40 -3.61 -4.04 12.84
CA GLN A 40 -2.61 -3.26 12.11
C GLN A 40 -1.61 -4.16 11.40
N ILE A 41 -1.21 -5.26 12.02
CA ILE A 41 -0.29 -6.23 11.42
C ILE A 41 -0.93 -6.85 10.18
N SER A 42 -2.19 -7.29 10.28
CA SER A 42 -2.96 -7.81 9.13
C SER A 42 -3.07 -6.79 8.00
N ALA A 43 -3.34 -5.52 8.32
CA ALA A 43 -3.39 -4.45 7.33
C ALA A 43 -2.02 -4.20 6.65
N TRP A 44 -0.92 -4.33 7.39
CA TRP A 44 0.43 -4.21 6.84
C TRP A 44 0.80 -5.39 5.95
N LYS A 45 0.42 -6.62 6.30
CA LYS A 45 0.60 -7.81 5.45
C LYS A 45 -0.09 -7.61 4.10
N ALA A 46 -1.38 -7.25 4.12
CA ALA A 46 -2.15 -7.00 2.90
C ALA A 46 -1.53 -5.89 2.04
N ARG A 47 -1.08 -4.80 2.67
CA ARG A 47 -0.39 -3.71 1.96
C ARG A 47 0.94 -4.16 1.37
N HIS A 48 1.72 -4.96 2.09
CA HIS A 48 3.00 -5.48 1.61
C HIS A 48 2.82 -6.36 0.37
N PHE A 49 1.85 -7.28 0.37
CA PHE A 49 1.53 -8.08 -0.82
C PHE A 49 1.06 -7.24 -1.99
N LYS A 50 0.18 -6.25 -1.75
CA LYS A 50 -0.28 -5.33 -2.82
C LYS A 50 0.88 -4.54 -3.44
N ILE A 51 1.82 -4.09 -2.61
CA ILE A 51 3.04 -3.41 -3.04
C ILE A 51 3.91 -4.38 -3.84
N SER A 52 4.22 -5.56 -3.29
CA SER A 52 5.03 -6.59 -3.95
C SER A 52 4.49 -6.97 -5.33
N VAL A 53 3.18 -7.22 -5.45
CA VAL A 53 2.52 -7.52 -6.73
C VAL A 53 2.62 -6.36 -7.72
N LYS A 54 2.55 -5.11 -7.25
CA LYS A 54 2.74 -3.93 -8.10
C LYS A 54 4.16 -3.85 -8.67
N TYR A 55 5.17 -4.29 -7.92
CA TYR A 55 6.57 -4.26 -8.39
C TYR A 55 6.96 -5.50 -9.20
N SER A 56 6.32 -6.65 -8.96
CA SER A 56 6.57 -7.87 -9.75
C SER A 56 5.85 -7.87 -11.10
N VAL A 57 4.74 -7.13 -11.22
CA VAL A 57 4.01 -6.96 -12.47
C VAL A 57 4.26 -5.56 -13.01
N PRO A 58 4.95 -5.38 -14.15
CA PRO A 58 4.99 -4.09 -14.83
C PRO A 58 3.59 -3.78 -15.40
N THR A 59 2.71 -3.22 -14.58
CA THR A 59 1.40 -2.77 -15.05
C THR A 59 1.60 -1.43 -15.77
N ASN A 60 1.59 -1.45 -17.10
CA ASN A 60 1.54 -0.24 -17.94
C ASN A 60 0.21 0.50 -17.70
N SER A 61 0.13 1.26 -16.60
CA SER A 61 -1.04 2.07 -16.21
C SER A 61 -0.68 3.57 -16.22
N SER A 62 -0.01 4.03 -17.28
CA SER A 62 0.23 5.44 -17.58
C SER A 62 -0.51 5.87 -18.85
N GLN A 63 -1.83 5.70 -18.92
CA GLN A 63 -2.62 6.11 -20.10
C GLN A 63 -3.97 6.78 -19.74
N LYS A 64 -4.20 7.22 -18.49
CA LYS A 64 -5.48 7.85 -18.10
C LYS A 64 -5.47 9.39 -18.06
N LYS A 65 -4.36 10.05 -18.38
CA LYS A 65 -4.28 11.52 -18.45
C LYS A 65 -4.42 12.11 -19.87
N ASN A 66 -4.25 11.31 -20.94
CA ASN A 66 -4.28 11.82 -22.31
C ASN A 66 -5.66 11.77 -23.00
N ARG A 67 -6.69 11.17 -22.38
CA ARG A 67 -8.05 11.13 -22.98
C ARG A 67 -8.82 12.45 -22.87
N LEU A 68 -8.36 13.41 -22.07
CA LEU A 68 -8.99 14.74 -21.96
C LEU A 68 -8.50 15.70 -23.05
N ILE A 69 -7.28 15.50 -23.55
CA ILE A 69 -6.64 16.39 -24.54
C ILE A 69 -7.07 16.03 -25.97
N LEU A 70 -7.38 14.75 -26.25
CA LEU A 70 -7.87 14.30 -27.55
C LEU A 70 -9.32 14.71 -27.85
N LYS A 71 -10.16 14.91 -26.83
CA LYS A 71 -11.56 15.30 -27.04
C LYS A 71 -11.75 16.79 -27.37
N SER A 72 -10.80 17.65 -27.02
CA SER A 72 -10.86 19.08 -27.36
C SER A 72 -10.29 19.38 -28.76
N PHE A 73 -9.52 18.49 -29.36
CA PHE A 73 -8.83 18.74 -30.64
C PHE A 73 -9.66 18.37 -31.88
N ILE A 74 -10.69 17.53 -31.75
CA ILE A 74 -11.51 17.04 -32.90
C ILE A 74 -12.74 17.93 -33.17
N GLY A 75 -12.97 18.98 -32.36
CA GLY A 75 -14.16 19.85 -32.47
C GLY A 75 -13.92 21.27 -33.01
N LYS A 76 -12.75 21.59 -33.55
CA LYS A 76 -12.41 22.93 -34.09
C LYS A 76 -11.79 22.86 -35.48
N SER A 77 -12.54 22.35 -36.44
CA SER A 77 -12.32 22.46 -37.90
C SER A 77 -13.57 21.86 -38.53
N VAL A 78 -14.37 22.50 -39.37
CA VAL A 78 -14.30 23.79 -40.06
C VAL A 78 -15.75 24.24 -40.24
N ASN A 79 -15.93 25.54 -40.40
CA ASN A 79 -17.12 26.19 -40.97
C ASN A 79 -17.37 25.66 -42.41
#